data_AF-A0A6G1JGT9-F1
#
_entry.id   AF-A0A6G1JGT9-F1
#
_cell.length_a   1.000
_cell.length_b   1.000
_cell.length_c   1.000
_cell.angle_alpha   90.00
_cell.angle_beta   90.00
_cell.angle_gamma   90.00
#
_symmetry.space_group_name_H-M   'P 1'
#
loop_
_entity.id
_entity.type
_entity.pdbx_description
1 polymer ?
#
loop_
_entity_poly.entity_id
_entity_poly.type
_entity_poly.pdbx_seq_one_letter_code
_entity_poly.pdbx_strand_id
1 'polypeptide(L)'
;MFISRLPNTITAHRHQRLYHKLWRPLSTTATRRRLDEDTIAEIRSHREEKNLIRNSTKHEDNSIRNHDGKVSHFSVPPYAFLEKIAKARRALRGSLRENIASESVPQEQIASHPPVRPRLVTYGSEFEAKRRALSEKQALYESSCSGHIASIQLNSIRPSQARVKLSEPELACSYNLDHEGNLYVPGAPRLYTKHLPISVEEGPSSDLAEPPTADLPTHLRHALSAISLMQGPLAPTFSFADVSIAISLPALKSLLSHVTGASLTSRIDGFPMHMVRNTLFIDIFEPSEPLTTDATRSLKQKTTHMTHGIPETSRHYRWIHYKRGNTRIAVFMEAEAYTPNPDAGVLGPRAKRLLKSANALTTTPTPPPSPAPKLFVTPNDPIPQSQLIMLRTALSGAKPDRRSFKAMYALVHIPYIIEGILQIHKRKSATIVRLKQSGVRLESSGPFFTQKREEIKQVQGLLTELQQVVKRGGKGTCVGILSSIRGGETKIHVHEAETKRGVLDQREVPAAFRVYDIGLGEEVIQRFWGSEEKAPHKD
;
A
#
# COMPACT_ATOMS: atom_id res chain seq x y z
N MET A 1 26.83 -41.88 -17.68
CA MET A 1 26.88 -40.66 -18.52
C MET A 1 25.52 -39.99 -18.50
N PHE A 2 25.36 -38.90 -17.77
CA PHE A 2 24.12 -38.11 -17.75
C PHE A 2 24.50 -36.67 -18.09
N ILE A 3 24.00 -36.17 -19.23
CA ILE A 3 24.16 -34.79 -19.66
C ILE A 3 23.05 -33.98 -18.99
N SER A 4 23.46 -33.04 -18.13
CA SER A 4 22.63 -32.03 -17.49
C SER A 4 22.09 -31.02 -18.51
N ARG A 5 20.78 -30.81 -18.55
CA ARG A 5 20.16 -29.64 -19.22
C ARG A 5 19.95 -28.52 -18.19
N LEU A 6 20.64 -27.40 -18.37
CA LEU A 6 20.41 -26.13 -17.67
C LEU A 6 19.25 -25.33 -18.31
N PRO A 7 18.43 -24.55 -17.57
CA PRO A 7 17.39 -23.72 -18.16
C PRO A 7 17.90 -22.30 -18.50
N ASN A 8 17.93 -21.99 -19.79
CA ASN A 8 18.36 -20.71 -20.40
C ASN A 8 17.30 -19.58 -20.38
N THR A 9 16.31 -19.61 -19.49
CA THR A 9 15.16 -18.68 -19.56
C THR A 9 15.32 -17.37 -18.76
N ILE A 10 16.36 -17.25 -17.92
CA ILE A 10 16.54 -16.06 -17.06
C ILE A 10 17.27 -14.90 -17.78
N THR A 11 18.08 -15.19 -18.80
CA THR A 11 18.90 -14.19 -19.52
C THR A 11 18.09 -13.35 -20.51
N ALA A 12 17.07 -13.94 -21.15
CA ALA A 12 16.23 -13.26 -22.14
C ALA A 12 15.41 -12.10 -21.53
N HIS A 13 14.84 -12.30 -20.33
CA HIS A 13 14.02 -11.28 -19.67
C HIS A 13 14.84 -10.09 -19.15
N ARG A 14 16.11 -10.32 -18.79
CA ARG A 14 17.04 -9.28 -18.34
C ARG A 14 17.54 -8.42 -19.51
N HIS A 15 17.77 -9.03 -20.67
CA HIS A 15 18.15 -8.33 -21.91
C HIS A 15 17.02 -7.46 -22.45
N GLN A 16 15.77 -7.93 -22.44
CA GLN A 16 14.61 -7.16 -22.92
C GLN A 16 14.33 -5.91 -22.06
N ARG A 17 14.58 -5.97 -20.74
CA ARG A 17 14.47 -4.82 -19.82
C ARG A 17 15.59 -3.78 -20.00
N LEU A 18 16.80 -4.21 -20.32
CA LEU A 18 17.91 -3.31 -20.67
C LEU A 18 17.67 -2.62 -22.02
N TYR A 19 17.15 -3.36 -23.01
CA TYR A 19 16.81 -2.83 -24.33
C TYR A 19 15.70 -1.74 -24.25
N HIS A 20 14.66 -1.96 -23.45
CA HIS A 20 13.58 -0.97 -23.26
C HIS A 20 14.00 0.28 -22.46
N LYS A 21 15.02 0.17 -21.59
CA LYS A 21 15.60 1.34 -20.89
C LYS A 21 16.51 2.17 -21.79
N LEU A 22 17.13 1.55 -22.79
CA LEU A 22 18.06 2.22 -23.69
C LEU A 22 17.38 2.99 -24.84
N TRP A 23 16.15 2.63 -25.20
CA TRP A 23 15.36 3.28 -26.26
C TRP A 23 14.10 3.95 -25.69
N ARG A 24 14.21 5.23 -25.28
CA ARG A 24 13.07 6.14 -25.16
C ARG A 24 13.04 7.06 -26.39
N PRO A 25 11.90 7.25 -27.07
CA PRO A 25 11.82 8.26 -28.11
C PRO A 25 11.81 9.65 -27.47
N LEU A 26 12.59 10.58 -28.02
CA LEU A 26 12.45 12.02 -27.78
C LEU A 26 11.15 12.48 -28.46
N SER A 27 10.03 12.33 -27.76
CA SER A 27 8.69 12.68 -28.26
C SER A 27 8.28 14.09 -27.86
N THR A 28 9.12 15.09 -28.11
CA THR A 28 8.73 16.50 -28.03
C THR A 28 9.11 17.21 -29.33
N THR A 29 8.13 17.89 -29.91
CA THR A 29 8.21 18.65 -31.16
C THR A 29 9.32 19.71 -31.15
N ALA A 30 9.74 20.14 -29.96
CA ALA A 30 10.86 21.07 -29.76
C ALA A 30 12.24 20.48 -30.12
N THR A 31 12.42 19.16 -30.00
CA THR A 31 13.72 18.50 -30.25
C THR A 31 13.98 18.22 -31.74
N ARG A 32 12.93 18.24 -32.57
CA ARG A 32 13.05 18.03 -34.03
C ARG A 32 13.65 19.22 -34.78
N ARG A 33 13.67 20.42 -34.19
CA ARG A 33 14.21 21.63 -34.84
C ARG A 33 15.73 21.80 -34.69
N ARG A 34 16.44 20.83 -34.10
CA ARG A 34 17.87 20.95 -33.74
C ARG A 34 18.72 19.75 -34.14
N LEU A 35 18.22 18.89 -35.03
CA LEU A 35 19.01 17.81 -35.60
C LEU A 35 19.36 18.21 -37.03
N ASP A 36 20.63 18.15 -37.38
CA ASP A 36 21.07 18.34 -38.77
C ASP A 36 20.50 17.23 -39.68
N GLU A 37 20.47 17.50 -40.98
CA GLU A 37 19.87 16.59 -41.96
C GLU A 37 20.59 15.23 -42.01
N ASP A 38 21.89 15.20 -41.73
CA ASP A 38 22.70 13.98 -41.70
C ASP A 38 22.26 13.05 -40.56
N THR A 39 22.04 13.59 -39.36
CA THR A 39 21.53 12.80 -38.22
C THR A 39 20.11 12.30 -38.50
N ILE A 40 19.30 13.08 -39.21
CA ILE A 40 17.94 12.66 -39.60
C ILE A 40 18.00 11.54 -40.65
N ALA A 41 18.93 11.61 -41.61
CA ALA A 41 19.15 10.59 -42.62
C ALA A 41 19.64 9.27 -42.00
N GLU A 42 20.57 9.33 -41.05
CA GLU A 42 21.08 8.16 -40.32
C GLU A 42 19.98 7.46 -39.50
N ILE A 43 19.11 8.23 -38.85
CA ILE A 43 17.94 7.70 -38.12
C ILE A 43 16.93 7.03 -39.07
N ARG A 44 16.74 7.56 -40.28
CA ARG A 44 15.85 6.95 -41.30
C ARG A 44 16.44 5.64 -41.81
N SER A 45 17.71 5.63 -42.18
CA SER A 45 18.44 4.43 -42.64
C SER A 45 18.34 3.29 -41.62
N HIS A 46 18.57 3.56 -40.34
CA HIS A 46 18.44 2.54 -39.29
C HIS A 46 17.00 2.08 -39.03
N ARG A 47 16.00 2.91 -39.34
CA ARG A 47 14.59 2.52 -39.22
C ARG A 47 14.17 1.60 -40.36
N GLU A 48 14.72 1.81 -41.54
CA GLU A 48 14.53 0.95 -42.72
C GLU A 48 15.22 -0.40 -42.51
N GLU A 49 16.47 -0.42 -42.02
CA GLU A 49 17.21 -1.64 -41.67
C GLU A 49 16.46 -2.47 -40.60
N LYS A 50 15.91 -1.82 -39.57
CA LYS A 50 15.08 -2.48 -38.55
C LYS A 50 13.78 -3.06 -39.12
N ASN A 51 13.16 -2.39 -40.08
CA ASN A 51 11.96 -2.90 -40.75
C ASN A 51 12.31 -4.08 -41.67
N LEU A 52 13.47 -4.06 -42.31
CA LEU A 52 13.99 -5.18 -43.10
C LEU A 52 14.17 -6.43 -42.24
N ILE A 53 14.83 -6.31 -41.08
CA ILE A 53 15.05 -7.40 -40.12
C ILE A 53 13.71 -7.92 -39.55
N ARG A 54 12.77 -7.02 -39.28
CA ARG A 54 11.43 -7.39 -38.78
C ARG A 54 10.59 -8.11 -39.84
N ASN A 55 10.80 -7.81 -41.10
CA ASN A 55 10.11 -8.46 -42.21
C ASN A 55 10.76 -9.80 -42.57
N SER A 56 12.08 -9.95 -42.45
CA SER A 56 12.76 -11.24 -42.63
C SER A 56 12.38 -12.24 -41.53
N THR A 57 12.35 -11.79 -40.27
CA THR A 57 11.96 -12.63 -39.12
C THR A 57 10.48 -13.02 -39.11
N LYS A 58 9.62 -12.32 -39.86
CA LYS A 58 8.20 -12.71 -40.04
C LYS A 58 7.99 -13.80 -41.10
N HIS A 59 8.95 -14.03 -41.97
CA HIS A 59 8.86 -15.04 -43.02
C HIS A 59 9.53 -16.38 -42.67
N GLU A 60 10.31 -16.45 -41.58
CA GLU A 60 10.99 -17.68 -41.14
C GLU A 60 10.12 -18.62 -40.26
N ASP A 61 8.89 -18.23 -39.89
CA ASP A 61 7.97 -19.08 -39.11
C ASP A 61 7.08 -20.01 -39.97
N ASN A 62 7.29 -20.07 -41.29
CA ASN A 62 6.72 -21.10 -42.15
C ASN A 62 7.82 -22.05 -42.63
N SER A 63 7.84 -23.25 -42.05
CA SER A 63 8.77 -24.32 -42.44
C SER A 63 8.56 -24.77 -43.88
N ILE A 64 9.56 -24.57 -44.73
CA ILE A 64 9.79 -25.40 -45.91
C ILE A 64 11.15 -26.06 -45.70
N ARG A 65 11.12 -27.40 -45.52
CA ARG A 65 12.32 -28.24 -45.54
C ARG A 65 12.86 -28.25 -46.96
N ASN A 66 14.08 -27.77 -47.16
CA ASN A 66 14.87 -28.08 -48.35
C ASN A 66 15.98 -29.07 -48.02
N HIS A 67 16.34 -29.87 -49.03
CA HIS A 67 16.92 -31.20 -48.91
C HIS A 67 18.43 -31.28 -48.62
N ASP A 68 19.13 -30.16 -48.46
CA ASP A 68 20.60 -30.14 -48.34
C ASP A 68 21.06 -29.46 -47.05
N GLY A 69 21.08 -30.21 -45.95
CA GLY A 69 21.38 -29.76 -44.59
C GLY A 69 22.72 -29.03 -44.41
N LYS A 70 22.75 -27.72 -44.71
CA LYS A 70 23.79 -26.78 -44.27
C LYS A 70 23.16 -25.51 -43.69
N VAL A 71 23.39 -25.30 -42.40
CA VAL A 71 23.10 -24.05 -41.69
C VAL A 71 24.41 -23.25 -41.62
N SER A 72 24.46 -22.07 -42.24
CA SER A 72 25.55 -21.11 -42.05
C SER A 72 25.23 -20.18 -40.89
N HIS A 73 26.07 -20.20 -39.85
CA HIS A 73 25.98 -19.27 -38.72
C HIS A 73 26.74 -17.97 -39.04
N PHE A 74 26.01 -16.86 -39.23
CA PHE A 74 26.59 -15.53 -39.12
C PHE A 74 26.60 -15.10 -37.65
N SER A 75 27.79 -15.16 -37.03
CA SER A 75 28.06 -14.62 -35.71
C SER A 75 28.64 -13.22 -35.84
N VAL A 76 27.86 -12.18 -35.53
CA VAL A 76 28.39 -10.86 -35.20
C VAL A 76 28.32 -10.70 -33.67
N PRO A 77 29.44 -10.43 -32.97
CA PRO A 77 29.43 -10.35 -31.51
C PRO A 77 28.62 -9.13 -31.03
N PRO A 78 27.67 -9.29 -30.09
CA PRO A 78 26.82 -8.19 -29.59
C PRO A 78 27.59 -7.08 -28.85
N TYR A 79 28.87 -7.29 -28.52
CA TYR A 79 29.72 -6.30 -27.86
C TYR A 79 30.12 -5.12 -28.76
N ALA A 80 30.41 -5.37 -30.04
CA ALA A 80 30.85 -4.32 -30.97
C ALA A 80 29.76 -3.27 -31.23
N PHE A 81 28.49 -3.69 -31.19
CA PHE A 81 27.33 -2.82 -31.37
C PHE A 81 27.10 -1.91 -30.14
N LEU A 82 27.22 -2.45 -28.93
CA LEU A 82 27.05 -1.67 -27.69
C LEU A 82 28.17 -0.65 -27.50
N GLU A 83 29.39 -0.97 -27.95
CA GLU A 83 30.53 -0.07 -27.89
C GLU A 83 30.38 1.12 -28.86
N LYS A 84 29.87 0.89 -30.08
CA LYS A 84 29.52 1.97 -31.03
C LYS A 84 28.47 2.93 -30.47
N ILE A 85 27.42 2.42 -29.82
CA ILE A 85 26.39 3.26 -29.16
C ILE A 85 26.98 4.08 -28.01
N ALA A 86 27.85 3.48 -27.20
CA ALA A 86 28.50 4.18 -26.09
C ALA A 86 29.43 5.30 -26.59
N LYS A 87 30.14 5.07 -27.71
CA LYS A 87 31.04 6.05 -28.33
C LYS A 87 30.26 7.23 -28.94
N ALA A 88 29.18 6.96 -29.67
CA ALA A 88 28.30 7.99 -30.23
C ALA A 88 27.69 8.89 -29.13
N ARG A 89 27.28 8.32 -27.99
CA ARG A 89 26.76 9.10 -26.84
C ARG A 89 27.80 9.99 -26.16
N ARG A 90 29.06 9.57 -26.10
CA ARG A 90 30.15 10.41 -25.55
C ARG A 90 30.43 11.60 -26.47
N ALA A 91 30.47 11.37 -27.78
CA ALA A 91 30.63 12.43 -28.77
C ALA A 91 29.49 13.47 -28.68
N LEU A 92 28.24 13.01 -28.59
CA LEU A 92 27.07 13.89 -28.47
C LEU A 92 27.07 14.73 -27.19
N ARG A 93 27.58 14.19 -26.08
CA ARG A 93 27.72 14.93 -24.81
C ARG A 93 28.88 15.93 -24.82
N GLY A 94 29.94 15.65 -25.57
CA GLY A 94 31.04 16.59 -25.79
C GLY A 94 30.57 17.81 -26.57
N SER A 95 29.94 17.56 -27.73
CA SER A 95 29.39 18.62 -28.59
C SER A 95 28.34 19.49 -27.88
N LEU A 96 27.47 18.91 -27.06
CA LEU A 96 26.47 19.67 -26.30
C LEU A 96 27.09 20.56 -25.21
N ARG A 97 28.26 20.18 -24.66
CA ARG A 97 28.96 21.00 -23.66
C ARG A 97 29.71 22.16 -24.30
N GLU A 98 30.30 21.94 -25.47
CA GLU A 98 30.99 22.98 -26.23
C GLU A 98 30.01 24.05 -26.74
N ASN A 99 28.82 23.62 -27.22
CA ASN A 99 27.78 24.55 -27.67
C ASN A 99 27.11 25.36 -26.54
N ILE A 100 27.22 24.93 -25.28
CA ILE A 100 26.74 25.70 -24.12
C ILE A 100 27.82 26.68 -23.61
N ALA A 101 29.09 26.40 -23.89
CA ALA A 101 30.21 27.25 -23.47
C ALA A 101 30.47 28.44 -24.41
N SER A 102 29.90 28.44 -25.62
CA SER A 102 30.17 29.46 -26.65
C SER A 102 29.10 30.55 -26.80
N GLU A 103 28.01 30.54 -26.03
CA GLU A 103 27.01 31.63 -26.03
C GLU A 103 27.30 32.65 -24.92
N SER A 104 28.14 33.64 -25.23
CA SER A 104 28.23 34.90 -24.48
C SER A 104 27.16 35.88 -25.00
N VAL A 105 26.14 36.15 -24.19
CA VAL A 105 25.10 37.17 -24.48
C VAL A 105 25.56 38.53 -23.93
N PRO A 106 25.47 39.64 -24.68
CA PRO A 106 25.79 40.98 -24.18
C PRO A 106 24.79 41.43 -23.11
N GLN A 107 25.31 41.93 -21.98
CA GLN A 107 24.51 42.57 -20.93
C GLN A 107 24.14 44.00 -21.33
N GLU A 108 22.86 44.26 -21.58
CA GLU A 108 22.29 45.59 -21.46
C GLU A 108 21.08 45.60 -20.52
N GLN A 109 21.26 46.43 -19.49
CA GLN A 109 20.32 47.09 -18.57
C GLN A 109 18.83 46.69 -18.60
N ILE A 110 18.40 45.91 -17.60
CA ILE A 110 17.03 45.99 -17.06
C ILE A 110 17.09 45.99 -15.53
N ALA A 111 16.41 46.97 -14.95
CA ALA A 111 16.36 47.29 -13.54
C ALA A 111 15.75 46.19 -12.64
N SER A 112 16.39 46.02 -11.48
CA SER A 112 15.88 45.61 -10.16
C SER A 112 14.60 44.76 -10.08
N HIS A 113 14.75 43.46 -10.32
CA HIS A 113 14.14 42.43 -9.44
C HIS A 113 15.15 41.29 -9.29
N PRO A 114 15.44 40.81 -8.06
CA PRO A 114 16.31 39.65 -7.92
C PRO A 114 15.67 38.49 -8.69
N PRO A 115 16.35 37.88 -9.67
CA PRO A 115 15.79 36.75 -10.37
C PRO A 115 15.57 35.65 -9.32
N VAL A 116 14.31 35.27 -9.11
CA VAL A 116 13.95 34.04 -8.42
C VAL A 116 14.50 32.91 -9.28
N ARG A 117 15.78 32.58 -9.09
CA ARG A 117 16.42 31.46 -9.75
C ARG A 117 15.60 30.23 -9.35
N PRO A 118 15.00 29.49 -10.30
CA PRO A 118 14.37 28.23 -9.95
C PRO A 118 15.47 27.37 -9.31
N ARG A 119 15.32 27.04 -8.02
CA ARG A 119 16.18 26.06 -7.37
C ARG A 119 16.06 24.79 -8.21
N LEU A 120 17.09 24.49 -9.00
CA LEU A 120 17.33 23.16 -9.52
C LEU A 120 17.62 22.30 -8.29
N VAL A 121 16.56 21.77 -7.68
CA VAL A 121 16.67 20.71 -6.69
C VAL A 121 17.26 19.52 -7.44
N THR A 122 18.54 19.27 -7.21
CA THR A 122 19.23 18.12 -7.77
C THR A 122 18.60 16.88 -7.16
N TYR A 123 18.00 16.04 -8.00
CA TYR A 123 17.35 14.77 -7.63
C TYR A 123 18.21 13.86 -6.72
N GLY A 124 19.54 14.05 -6.70
CA GLY A 124 20.45 13.36 -5.78
C GLY A 124 20.29 13.77 -4.32
N SER A 125 20.07 15.04 -4.03
CA SER A 125 20.00 15.56 -2.64
C SER A 125 18.77 15.05 -1.88
N GLU A 126 17.59 15.00 -2.52
CA GLU A 126 16.37 14.45 -1.92
C GLU A 126 16.48 12.94 -1.67
N PHE A 127 17.14 12.22 -2.58
CA PHE A 127 17.32 10.77 -2.44
C PHE A 127 18.26 10.44 -1.27
N GLU A 128 19.35 11.19 -1.13
CA GLU A 128 20.27 11.05 -0.01
C GLU A 128 19.62 11.42 1.32
N ALA A 129 18.85 12.51 1.37
CA ALA A 129 18.10 12.91 2.56
C ALA A 129 17.10 11.82 2.99
N LYS A 130 16.33 11.26 2.05
CA LYS A 130 15.41 10.14 2.33
C LYS A 130 16.14 8.91 2.83
N ARG A 131 17.32 8.61 2.28
CA ARG A 131 18.13 7.47 2.72
C ARG A 131 18.72 7.68 4.12
N ARG A 132 19.16 8.89 4.46
CA ARG A 132 19.61 9.23 5.82
C ARG A 132 18.47 9.11 6.82
N ALA A 133 17.33 9.74 6.53
CA ALA A 133 16.14 9.64 7.37
C ALA A 133 15.68 8.18 7.57
N LEU A 134 15.78 7.34 6.54
CA LEU A 134 15.50 5.91 6.65
C LEU A 134 16.51 5.20 7.57
N SER A 135 17.80 5.49 7.42
CA SER A 135 18.86 4.91 8.25
C SER A 135 18.72 5.33 9.72
N GLU A 136 18.35 6.58 9.97
CA GLU A 136 18.08 7.12 11.30
C GLU A 136 16.86 6.43 11.93
N LYS A 137 15.75 6.29 11.18
CA LYS A 137 14.58 5.53 11.63
C LYS A 137 14.92 4.08 11.94
N GLN A 138 15.71 3.43 11.09
CA GLN A 138 16.15 2.06 11.33
C GLN A 138 16.99 1.96 12.60
N ALA A 139 17.96 2.86 12.80
CA ALA A 139 18.75 2.91 14.03
C ALA A 139 17.89 3.16 15.27
N LEU A 140 16.84 3.99 15.17
CA LEU A 140 15.87 4.22 16.24
C LEU A 140 15.04 2.97 16.55
N TYR A 141 14.63 2.20 15.53
CA TYR A 141 13.96 0.92 15.78
C TYR A 141 14.90 -0.08 16.46
N GLU A 142 16.12 -0.21 15.97
CA GLU A 142 17.13 -1.11 16.55
C GLU A 142 17.47 -0.71 17.99
N SER A 143 17.55 0.59 18.31
CA SER A 143 17.80 1.07 19.67
C SER A 143 16.62 0.83 20.62
N SER A 144 15.39 0.73 20.10
CA SER A 144 14.20 0.38 20.88
C SER A 144 14.13 -1.12 21.24
N CYS A 145 15.00 -1.94 20.69
CA CYS A 145 14.99 -3.38 20.88
C CYS A 145 15.97 -3.85 21.98
N SER A 146 15.68 -5.00 22.60
CA SER A 146 16.56 -5.63 23.59
C SER A 146 17.48 -6.71 23.01
N GLY A 147 17.15 -7.27 21.84
CA GLY A 147 17.96 -8.31 21.21
C GLY A 147 17.48 -8.70 19.82
N HIS A 148 18.38 -9.24 18.99
CA HIS A 148 18.03 -9.81 17.67
C HIS A 148 17.59 -11.27 17.84
N ILE A 149 16.48 -11.65 17.19
CA ILE A 149 15.93 -13.02 17.22
C ILE A 149 16.23 -13.75 15.92
N ALA A 150 15.89 -13.15 14.78
CA ALA A 150 15.99 -13.81 13.49
C ALA A 150 16.11 -12.82 12.32
N SER A 151 16.63 -13.30 11.19
CA SER A 151 16.61 -12.57 9.93
C SER A 151 15.94 -13.43 8.86
N ILE A 152 14.80 -12.97 8.35
CA ILE A 152 13.98 -13.68 7.37
C ILE A 152 14.25 -13.09 5.99
N GLN A 153 14.69 -13.90 5.03
CA GLN A 153 14.86 -13.44 3.65
C GLN A 153 13.56 -13.64 2.87
N LEU A 154 12.99 -12.58 2.29
CA LEU A 154 11.67 -12.69 1.65
C LEU A 154 11.65 -13.63 0.45
N ASN A 155 12.77 -13.70 -0.29
CA ASN A 155 12.95 -14.61 -1.41
C ASN A 155 13.12 -16.09 -1.00
N SER A 156 13.46 -16.38 0.26
CA SER A 156 13.58 -17.75 0.77
C SER A 156 12.28 -18.29 1.36
N ILE A 157 11.26 -17.45 1.54
CA ILE A 157 9.96 -17.86 2.07
C ILE A 157 9.33 -18.88 1.13
N ARG A 158 9.07 -20.08 1.66
CA ARG A 158 8.34 -21.11 0.93
C ARG A 158 6.85 -20.73 0.87
N PRO A 159 6.24 -20.70 -0.33
CA PRO A 159 4.80 -20.53 -0.44
C PRO A 159 4.05 -21.60 0.37
N SER A 160 2.99 -21.18 1.07
CA SER A 160 2.10 -22.11 1.76
C SER A 160 1.54 -23.17 0.81
N GLN A 161 1.58 -24.43 1.25
CA GLN A 161 0.98 -25.55 0.50
C GLN A 161 -0.55 -25.57 0.59
N ALA A 162 -1.13 -24.77 1.50
CA ALA A 162 -2.55 -24.70 1.68
C ALA A 162 -3.24 -24.17 0.41
N ARG A 163 -4.40 -24.75 0.08
CA ARG A 163 -5.22 -24.26 -1.03
C ARG A 163 -5.77 -22.89 -0.67
N VAL A 164 -5.25 -21.85 -1.33
CA VAL A 164 -5.83 -20.50 -1.21
C VAL A 164 -7.21 -20.50 -1.86
N LYS A 165 -8.25 -20.46 -1.03
CA LYS A 165 -9.62 -20.08 -1.41
C LYS A 165 -9.93 -18.77 -0.71
N LEU A 166 -10.57 -17.84 -1.43
CA LEU A 166 -11.25 -16.73 -0.77
C LEU A 166 -12.43 -17.34 -0.01
N SER A 167 -12.33 -17.36 1.31
CA SER A 167 -13.48 -17.63 2.18
C SER A 167 -14.35 -16.38 2.24
N GLU A 168 -15.64 -16.60 2.44
CA GLU A 168 -16.56 -15.52 2.75
C GLU A 168 -16.06 -14.75 4.00
N PRO A 169 -16.11 -13.42 3.98
CA PRO A 169 -15.70 -12.59 5.11
C PRO A 169 -16.70 -12.79 6.25
N GLU A 170 -16.20 -13.16 7.42
CA GLU A 170 -17.00 -13.19 8.64
C GLU A 170 -16.72 -11.90 9.44
N LEU A 171 -17.76 -11.12 9.73
CA LEU A 171 -17.61 -9.91 10.52
C LEU A 171 -17.43 -10.27 11.99
N ALA A 172 -16.25 -10.01 12.54
CA ALA A 172 -15.95 -10.25 13.95
C ALA A 172 -16.40 -9.09 14.83
N CYS A 173 -16.20 -7.85 14.39
CA CYS A 173 -16.81 -6.68 15.01
C CYS A 173 -16.82 -5.47 14.08
N SER A 174 -17.68 -4.52 14.42
CA SER A 174 -17.89 -3.27 13.71
C SER A 174 -18.14 -2.18 14.76
N TYR A 175 -17.47 -1.04 14.67
CA TYR A 175 -17.69 0.08 15.59
C TYR A 175 -17.23 1.41 15.01
N ASN A 176 -17.77 2.53 15.51
CA ASN A 176 -17.17 3.85 15.31
C ASN A 176 -16.49 4.34 16.59
N LEU A 177 -15.43 5.12 16.43
CA LEU A 177 -14.74 5.84 17.49
C LEU A 177 -14.79 7.34 17.17
N ASP A 178 -15.28 8.15 18.10
CA ASP A 178 -15.25 9.62 17.97
C ASP A 178 -13.99 10.24 18.61
N HIS A 179 -13.89 11.57 18.56
CA HIS A 179 -12.74 12.32 19.07
C HIS A 179 -12.69 12.39 20.61
N GLU A 180 -13.80 12.12 21.28
CA GLU A 180 -13.89 12.00 22.75
C GLU A 180 -13.56 10.58 23.21
N GLY A 181 -13.30 9.67 22.28
CA GLY A 181 -13.05 8.26 22.55
C GLY A 181 -14.33 7.44 22.75
N ASN A 182 -15.51 8.01 22.51
CA ASN A 182 -16.75 7.25 22.64
C ASN A 182 -16.89 6.23 21.51
N LEU A 183 -17.50 5.09 21.84
CA LEU A 183 -17.67 3.94 20.97
C LEU A 183 -19.13 3.77 20.56
N TYR A 184 -19.39 3.58 19.27
CA TYR A 184 -20.73 3.32 18.72
C TYR A 184 -20.75 1.93 18.08
N VAL A 185 -21.64 1.04 18.52
CA VAL A 185 -21.64 -0.39 18.18
C VAL A 185 -23.02 -0.85 17.69
N PRO A 186 -23.16 -1.55 16.54
CA PRO A 186 -22.09 -1.92 15.60
C PRO A 186 -21.54 -0.75 14.78
N GLY A 187 -22.08 0.46 14.96
CA GLY A 187 -21.67 1.64 14.19
C GLY A 187 -21.95 1.49 12.69
N ALA A 188 -21.53 2.47 11.91
CA ALA A 188 -21.62 2.45 10.45
C ALA A 188 -20.49 3.26 9.81
N PRO A 189 -19.94 2.81 8.66
CA PRO A 189 -19.11 3.66 7.83
C PRO A 189 -19.94 4.81 7.26
N ARG A 190 -19.30 5.86 6.74
CA ARG A 190 -20.03 6.99 6.19
C ARG A 190 -20.86 6.59 4.95
N LEU A 191 -22.07 7.10 4.82
CA LEU A 191 -22.88 6.88 3.62
C LEU A 191 -22.30 7.71 2.47
N TYR A 192 -21.96 7.05 1.38
CA TYR A 192 -21.43 7.72 0.20
C TYR A 192 -22.53 8.44 -0.59
N THR A 193 -22.30 9.73 -0.84
CA THR A 193 -23.14 10.62 -1.65
C THR A 193 -22.32 11.25 -2.77
N LYS A 194 -22.87 11.23 -3.98
CA LYS A 194 -22.16 11.75 -5.15
C LYS A 194 -22.32 13.26 -5.24
N HIS A 195 -21.21 13.98 -5.05
CA HIS A 195 -21.12 15.42 -5.30
C HIS A 195 -19.92 15.73 -6.19
N LEU A 196 -20.13 16.44 -7.32
CA LEU A 196 -19.09 16.91 -8.23
C LEU A 196 -19.46 18.28 -8.81
N PRO A 197 -18.48 19.14 -9.12
CA PRO A 197 -17.04 19.00 -8.83
C PRO A 197 -16.71 19.19 -7.33
N ILE A 198 -15.53 18.74 -6.90
CA ILE A 198 -15.06 18.93 -5.52
C ILE A 198 -13.80 19.77 -5.52
N SER A 199 -13.88 20.96 -4.93
CA SER A 199 -12.70 21.77 -4.64
C SER A 199 -11.92 21.14 -3.49
N VAL A 200 -10.63 20.91 -3.71
CA VAL A 200 -9.70 20.49 -2.65
C VAL A 200 -9.36 21.74 -1.85
N GLU A 201 -9.63 21.72 -0.56
CA GLU A 201 -9.26 22.84 0.33
C GLU A 201 -7.74 22.90 0.48
N GLU A 202 -7.18 24.10 0.36
CA GLU A 202 -5.76 24.34 0.63
C GLU A 202 -5.58 24.58 2.13
N GLY A 203 -4.84 23.70 2.80
CA GLY A 203 -4.51 23.83 4.21
C GLY A 203 -5.23 22.82 5.11
N PRO A 204 -4.84 22.76 6.40
CA PRO A 204 -5.54 21.94 7.38
C PRO A 204 -6.97 22.45 7.50
N SER A 205 -7.96 21.64 7.08
CA SER A 205 -9.37 21.95 7.30
C SER A 205 -9.60 22.05 8.81
N SER A 206 -9.74 23.29 9.30
CA SER A 206 -9.75 23.66 10.73
C SER A 206 -10.86 22.98 11.53
N ASP A 207 -12.01 22.69 10.91
CA ASP A 207 -13.23 22.53 11.70
C ASP A 207 -13.60 21.08 12.00
N LEU A 208 -12.94 20.09 11.39
CA LEU A 208 -13.22 18.66 11.60
C LEU A 208 -11.92 17.86 11.55
N ALA A 209 -11.06 18.06 12.54
CA ALA A 209 -9.91 17.19 12.76
C ALA A 209 -10.43 15.76 12.99
N GLU A 210 -10.07 14.83 12.10
CA GLU A 210 -10.32 13.41 12.32
C GLU A 210 -9.55 12.98 13.59
N PRO A 211 -10.13 12.11 14.42
CA PRO A 211 -9.41 11.59 15.58
C PRO A 211 -8.12 10.91 15.12
N PRO A 212 -7.04 11.06 15.91
CA PRO A 212 -5.78 10.39 15.59
C PRO A 212 -6.04 8.89 15.44
N THR A 213 -5.34 8.26 14.49
CA THR A 213 -5.42 6.80 14.36
C THR A 213 -4.90 6.20 15.65
N ALA A 214 -5.73 5.42 16.34
CA ALA A 214 -5.28 4.74 17.54
C ALA A 214 -4.25 3.66 17.16
N ASP A 215 -3.38 3.30 18.09
CA ASP A 215 -2.50 2.15 17.90
C ASP A 215 -3.31 0.83 17.96
N LEU A 216 -2.73 -0.27 17.48
CA LEU A 216 -3.39 -1.59 17.52
C LEU A 216 -3.82 -2.01 18.94
N PRO A 217 -3.01 -1.84 20.01
CA PRO A 217 -3.44 -2.17 21.36
C PRO A 217 -4.73 -1.44 21.77
N THR A 218 -4.83 -0.14 21.49
CA THR A 218 -6.03 0.66 21.77
C THR A 218 -7.21 0.19 20.93
N HIS A 219 -7.00 -0.04 19.63
CA HIS A 219 -8.03 -0.58 18.75
C HIS A 219 -8.51 -1.97 19.14
N LEU A 220 -7.61 -2.82 19.67
CA LEU A 220 -7.97 -4.14 20.17
C LEU A 220 -8.86 -4.01 21.40
N ARG A 221 -8.51 -3.16 22.37
CA ARG A 221 -9.37 -2.91 23.56
C ARG A 221 -10.76 -2.41 23.16
N HIS A 222 -10.83 -1.48 22.21
CA HIS A 222 -12.10 -1.00 21.66
C HIS A 222 -12.88 -2.12 20.94
N ALA A 223 -12.19 -2.96 20.17
CA ALA A 223 -12.81 -4.09 19.49
C ALA A 223 -13.36 -5.13 20.48
N LEU A 224 -12.61 -5.49 21.52
CA LEU A 224 -13.06 -6.41 22.57
C LEU A 224 -14.26 -5.85 23.34
N SER A 225 -14.27 -4.54 23.59
CA SER A 225 -15.42 -3.84 24.17
C SER A 225 -16.64 -3.89 23.24
N ALA A 226 -16.44 -3.65 21.95
CA ALA A 226 -17.51 -3.76 20.95
C ALA A 226 -18.05 -5.19 20.82
N ILE A 227 -17.19 -6.22 20.77
CA ILE A 227 -17.61 -7.62 20.72
C ILE A 227 -18.44 -7.98 21.96
N SER A 228 -18.04 -7.49 23.15
CA SER A 228 -18.77 -7.71 24.40
C SER A 228 -20.19 -7.15 24.38
N LEU A 229 -20.45 -6.12 23.57
CA LEU A 229 -21.73 -5.43 23.45
C LEU A 229 -22.60 -5.92 22.31
N MET A 230 -22.03 -6.51 21.26
CA MET A 230 -22.77 -7.05 20.12
C MET A 230 -23.64 -8.28 20.48
N GLN A 231 -24.02 -8.49 21.74
CA GLN A 231 -24.81 -9.63 22.23
C GLN A 231 -26.17 -9.74 21.49
N GLY A 232 -26.63 -10.99 21.25
CA GLY A 232 -27.86 -11.29 20.52
C GLY A 232 -27.64 -12.24 19.33
N PRO A 233 -28.60 -12.37 18.39
CA PRO A 233 -28.44 -13.19 17.17
C PRO A 233 -27.33 -12.68 16.23
N LEU A 234 -26.87 -11.44 16.46
CA LEU A 234 -25.74 -10.81 15.77
C LEU A 234 -24.43 -10.93 16.57
N ALA A 235 -24.45 -11.54 17.77
CA ALA A 235 -23.24 -11.79 18.53
C ALA A 235 -22.36 -12.72 17.72
N PRO A 236 -21.24 -12.23 17.20
CA PRO A 236 -20.35 -13.12 16.50
C PRO A 236 -19.86 -14.13 17.54
N THR A 237 -19.97 -15.42 17.26
CA THR A 237 -19.33 -16.52 18.02
C THR A 237 -17.80 -16.45 17.89
N PHE A 238 -17.28 -15.26 17.63
CA PHE A 238 -15.92 -15.00 17.30
C PHE A 238 -15.08 -15.10 18.55
N SER A 239 -14.14 -16.02 18.49
CA SER A 239 -13.12 -16.23 19.51
C SER A 239 -11.77 -16.01 18.87
N PHE A 240 -10.91 -15.25 19.54
CA PHE A 240 -9.52 -15.13 19.14
C PHE A 240 -8.72 -16.40 19.41
N ALA A 241 -9.24 -17.34 20.22
CA ALA A 241 -8.63 -18.66 20.42
C ALA A 241 -8.37 -19.39 19.10
N ASP A 242 -9.29 -19.19 18.15
CA ASP A 242 -9.23 -19.79 16.83
C ASP A 242 -8.35 -19.00 15.85
N VAL A 243 -8.01 -17.75 16.16
CA VAL A 243 -7.28 -16.86 15.24
C VAL A 243 -5.78 -17.06 15.42
N SER A 244 -5.10 -17.47 14.35
CA SER A 244 -3.64 -17.59 14.36
C SER A 244 -2.96 -16.22 14.23
N ILE A 245 -3.53 -15.35 13.39
CA ILE A 245 -2.90 -14.07 13.02
C ILE A 245 -3.97 -12.98 12.96
N ALA A 246 -3.75 -11.92 13.71
CA ALA A 246 -4.49 -10.68 13.69
C ALA A 246 -3.61 -9.59 13.08
N ILE A 247 -4.03 -8.97 11.98
CA ILE A 247 -3.17 -8.02 11.25
C ILE A 247 -3.95 -6.79 10.79
N SER A 248 -3.34 -5.60 10.89
CA SER A 248 -3.93 -4.41 10.29
C SER A 248 -3.85 -4.44 8.76
N LEU A 249 -4.86 -3.92 8.07
CA LEU A 249 -4.86 -3.83 6.62
C LEU A 249 -3.64 -3.05 6.08
N PRO A 250 -3.18 -1.94 6.71
CA PRO A 250 -1.92 -1.31 6.33
C PRO A 250 -0.70 -2.24 6.41
N ALA A 251 -0.55 -3.02 7.49
CA ALA A 251 0.53 -4.00 7.63
C ALA A 251 0.45 -5.07 6.54
N LEU A 252 -0.73 -5.64 6.32
CA LEU A 252 -0.96 -6.66 5.29
C LEU A 252 -0.64 -6.14 3.88
N LYS A 253 -1.07 -4.91 3.56
CA LYS A 253 -0.76 -4.25 2.28
C LYS A 253 0.75 -4.12 2.08
N SER A 254 1.47 -3.71 3.12
CA SER A 254 2.91 -3.50 3.01
C SER A 254 3.67 -4.81 2.88
N LEU A 255 3.35 -5.83 3.67
CA LEU A 255 3.95 -7.16 3.52
C LEU A 255 3.69 -7.75 2.12
N LEU A 256 2.48 -7.61 1.57
CA LEU A 256 2.22 -8.03 0.19
C LEU A 256 3.02 -7.18 -0.83
N SER A 257 3.18 -5.88 -0.59
CA SER A 257 4.01 -4.99 -1.41
C SER A 257 5.44 -5.51 -1.52
N HIS A 258 6.02 -5.90 -0.38
CA HIS A 258 7.38 -6.41 -0.31
C HIS A 258 7.54 -7.80 -0.95
N VAL A 259 6.57 -8.69 -0.76
CA VAL A 259 6.58 -10.02 -1.39
C VAL A 259 6.40 -9.94 -2.91
N THR A 260 5.49 -9.08 -3.37
CA THR A 260 5.19 -8.95 -4.82
C THR A 260 6.19 -8.08 -5.57
N GLY A 261 7.02 -7.31 -4.86
CA GLY A 261 7.84 -6.23 -5.42
C GLY A 261 7.02 -5.10 -6.04
N ALA A 262 5.69 -5.10 -5.87
CA ALA A 262 4.83 -4.01 -6.29
C ALA A 262 5.01 -2.83 -5.32
N SER A 263 4.89 -1.60 -5.82
CA SER A 263 4.80 -0.42 -4.96
C SER A 263 3.33 -0.15 -4.66
N LEU A 264 2.79 -0.88 -3.67
CA LEU A 264 1.38 -0.83 -3.27
C LEU A 264 1.09 0.28 -2.28
N THR A 265 2.05 0.61 -1.43
CA THR A 265 1.90 1.58 -0.35
C THR A 265 3.16 2.42 -0.20
N SER A 266 3.11 3.42 0.68
CA SER A 266 4.34 3.94 1.26
C SER A 266 5.13 2.78 1.87
N ARG A 267 6.45 2.85 1.71
CA ARG A 267 7.36 1.86 2.26
C ARG A 267 7.25 1.93 3.78
N ILE A 268 6.96 0.80 4.42
CA ILE A 268 7.08 0.70 5.87
C ILE A 268 8.50 0.23 6.17
N ASP A 269 9.07 0.77 7.22
CA ASP A 269 10.45 0.46 7.61
C ASP A 269 10.48 -0.53 8.77
N GLY A 270 9.37 -0.62 9.53
CA GLY A 270 9.18 -1.65 10.53
C GLY A 270 7.72 -1.80 10.95
N PHE A 271 7.48 -2.79 11.80
CA PHE A 271 6.17 -3.12 12.36
C PHE A 271 6.28 -3.76 13.75
N PRO A 272 5.39 -3.40 14.69
CA PRO A 272 5.28 -4.09 15.96
C PRO A 272 4.56 -5.43 15.80
N MET A 273 4.94 -6.38 16.65
CA MET A 273 4.36 -7.71 16.72
C MET A 273 4.13 -8.10 18.18
N HIS A 274 2.96 -8.64 18.47
CA HIS A 274 2.59 -9.08 19.83
C HIS A 274 1.95 -10.46 19.78
N MET A 275 2.40 -11.35 20.66
CA MET A 275 1.79 -12.65 20.87
C MET A 275 0.84 -12.55 22.06
N VAL A 276 -0.43 -12.89 21.84
CA VAL A 276 -1.39 -13.12 22.94
C VAL A 276 -1.83 -14.57 22.81
N ARG A 277 -1.46 -15.40 23.78
CA ARG A 277 -1.60 -16.87 23.71
C ARG A 277 -0.98 -17.40 22.40
N ASN A 278 -1.83 -17.86 21.47
CA ASN A 278 -1.41 -18.39 20.18
C ASN A 278 -1.69 -17.45 19.00
N THR A 279 -2.22 -16.25 19.25
CA THR A 279 -2.54 -15.26 18.21
C THR A 279 -1.42 -14.24 18.07
N LEU A 280 -0.87 -14.13 16.86
CA LEU A 280 0.09 -13.07 16.52
C LEU A 280 -0.65 -11.83 16.02
N PHE A 281 -0.51 -10.73 16.74
CA PHE A 281 -0.94 -9.39 16.34
C PHE A 281 0.19 -8.68 15.58
N ILE A 282 -0.13 -8.09 14.43
CA ILE A 282 0.81 -7.32 13.60
C ILE A 282 0.16 -6.00 13.22
N ASP A 283 0.86 -4.89 13.46
CA ASP A 283 0.47 -3.57 12.95
C ASP A 283 1.60 -2.95 12.12
N ILE A 284 1.57 -1.64 11.90
CA ILE A 284 2.70 -0.85 11.43
C ILE A 284 3.00 0.21 12.47
N PHE A 285 4.27 0.53 12.68
CA PHE A 285 4.58 1.84 13.27
C PHE A 285 4.04 2.89 12.33
N GLU A 286 3.41 3.93 12.89
CA GLU A 286 2.67 4.99 12.19
C GLU A 286 2.90 4.96 10.68
N PRO A 287 1.87 4.69 9.85
CA PRO A 287 2.05 4.67 8.40
C PRO A 287 2.83 5.90 8.03
N SER A 288 4.02 5.72 7.46
CA SER A 288 4.81 6.80 6.90
C SER A 288 3.88 7.47 5.92
N GLU A 289 3.26 8.59 6.31
CA GLU A 289 2.08 9.09 5.61
C GLU A 289 2.45 9.24 4.13
N PRO A 290 1.86 8.49 3.19
CA PRO A 290 1.42 9.22 2.03
C PRO A 290 0.24 9.99 2.60
N LEU A 291 0.42 11.30 2.86
CA LEU A 291 -0.66 12.20 3.24
C LEU A 291 -1.95 11.62 2.67
N THR A 292 -2.97 11.39 3.49
CA THR A 292 -4.31 11.58 2.92
C THR A 292 -4.20 12.97 2.36
N THR A 293 -3.95 13.05 1.05
CA THR A 293 -3.72 14.33 0.40
C THR A 293 -4.93 15.15 0.81
N ASP A 294 -4.77 16.44 1.06
CA ASP A 294 -5.93 17.26 1.45
C ASP A 294 -7.11 17.02 0.48
N ALA A 295 -6.79 16.60 -0.75
CA ALA A 295 -7.69 16.02 -1.73
C ALA A 295 -8.47 14.74 -1.34
N THR A 296 -7.83 13.70 -0.79
CA THR A 296 -8.53 12.49 -0.33
C THR A 296 -9.39 12.78 0.89
N ARG A 297 -8.92 13.63 1.82
CA ARG A 297 -9.74 14.10 2.94
C ARG A 297 -10.95 14.89 2.43
N SER A 298 -10.73 15.86 1.52
CA SER A 298 -11.78 16.63 0.86
C SER A 298 -12.76 15.72 0.11
N LEU A 299 -12.27 14.67 -0.56
CA LEU A 299 -13.12 13.68 -1.21
C LEU A 299 -14.04 13.01 -0.19
N LYS A 300 -13.48 12.47 0.91
CA LYS A 300 -14.25 11.82 1.97
C LYS A 300 -15.30 12.78 2.54
N GLN A 301 -14.88 13.94 3.04
CA GLN A 301 -15.77 14.92 3.66
C GLN A 301 -16.90 15.39 2.73
N LYS A 302 -16.61 15.61 1.44
CA LYS A 302 -17.60 16.17 0.49
C LYS A 302 -18.43 15.12 -0.23
N THR A 303 -18.09 13.83 -0.14
CA THR A 303 -18.84 12.74 -0.79
C THR A 303 -19.36 11.71 0.19
N THR A 304 -19.29 11.99 1.48
CA THR A 304 -19.81 11.08 2.49
C THR A 304 -20.36 11.85 3.68
N HIS A 305 -21.28 11.25 4.42
CA HIS A 305 -21.82 11.80 5.66
C HIS A 305 -22.10 10.65 6.63
N MET A 306 -22.09 10.95 7.93
CA MET A 306 -22.48 9.98 8.95
C MET A 306 -23.99 9.80 8.99
N THR A 307 -24.40 8.62 9.43
CA THR A 307 -25.79 8.23 9.60
C THR A 307 -26.02 7.70 11.01
N HIS A 308 -27.27 7.39 11.37
CA HIS A 308 -27.62 6.69 12.61
C HIS A 308 -27.23 7.41 13.92
N GLY A 309 -27.14 8.74 13.90
CA GLY A 309 -26.80 9.54 15.09
C GLY A 309 -25.33 9.44 15.52
N ILE A 310 -24.46 8.90 14.66
CA ILE A 310 -23.02 8.83 14.89
C ILE A 310 -22.41 10.21 14.57
N PRO A 311 -21.51 10.76 15.42
CA PRO A 311 -20.91 12.07 15.16
C PRO A 311 -20.11 12.10 13.86
N GLU A 312 -20.18 13.22 13.13
CA GLU A 312 -19.52 13.42 11.83
C GLU A 312 -18.00 13.31 11.87
N THR A 313 -17.36 13.48 13.03
CA THR A 313 -15.91 13.32 13.17
C THR A 313 -15.48 11.88 13.38
N SER A 314 -16.41 10.95 13.58
CA SER A 314 -16.07 9.58 13.96
C SER A 314 -15.37 8.82 12.82
N ARG A 315 -14.59 7.81 13.19
CA ARG A 315 -13.98 6.85 12.24
C ARG A 315 -14.56 5.48 12.45
N HIS A 316 -14.79 4.75 11.35
CA HIS A 316 -15.43 3.44 11.40
C HIS A 316 -14.40 2.32 11.20
N TYR A 317 -14.42 1.34 12.08
CA TYR A 317 -13.47 0.24 12.12
C TYR A 317 -14.17 -1.10 12.09
N ARG A 318 -13.50 -2.08 11.49
CA ARG A 318 -13.95 -3.46 11.41
C ARG A 318 -12.82 -4.44 11.69
N TRP A 319 -13.20 -5.54 12.31
CA TRP A 319 -12.43 -6.76 12.33
C TRP A 319 -13.13 -7.79 11.47
N ILE A 320 -12.43 -8.32 10.47
CA ILE A 320 -12.97 -9.30 9.54
C ILE A 320 -12.15 -10.58 9.65
N HIS A 321 -12.83 -11.67 9.95
CA HIS A 321 -12.25 -12.99 10.08
C HIS A 321 -12.32 -13.74 8.74
N TYR A 322 -11.21 -14.38 8.40
CA TYR A 322 -11.04 -15.19 7.20
C TYR A 322 -10.46 -16.56 7.57
N LYS A 323 -11.11 -17.63 7.11
CA LYS A 323 -10.56 -18.98 7.14
C LYS A 323 -9.78 -19.24 5.85
N ARG A 324 -8.45 -19.28 5.90
CA ARG A 324 -7.61 -19.49 4.70
C ARG A 324 -6.72 -20.72 4.84
N GLY A 325 -7.23 -21.86 4.36
CA GLY A 325 -6.56 -23.14 4.55
C GLY A 325 -6.54 -23.50 6.04
N ASN A 326 -5.34 -23.74 6.57
CA ASN A 326 -5.14 -24.05 7.99
C ASN A 326 -4.88 -22.80 8.84
N THR A 327 -4.70 -21.63 8.21
CA THR A 327 -4.47 -20.37 8.92
C THR A 327 -5.77 -19.59 8.99
N ARG A 328 -6.16 -19.21 10.21
CA ARG A 328 -7.25 -18.28 10.46
C ARG A 328 -6.67 -16.90 10.69
N ILE A 329 -7.12 -15.94 9.87
CA ILE A 329 -6.58 -14.58 9.86
C ILE A 329 -7.72 -13.62 10.18
N ALA A 330 -7.53 -12.76 11.17
CA ALA A 330 -8.39 -11.61 11.41
C ALA A 330 -7.71 -10.35 10.87
N VAL A 331 -8.42 -9.56 10.06
CA VAL A 331 -7.91 -8.30 9.50
C VAL A 331 -8.63 -7.13 10.14
N PHE A 332 -7.87 -6.26 10.77
CA PHE A 332 -8.34 -4.97 11.27
C PHE A 332 -8.26 -3.92 10.16
N MET A 333 -9.34 -3.18 9.92
CA MET A 333 -9.35 -2.12 8.93
C MET A 333 -10.30 -0.98 9.28
N GLU A 334 -9.93 0.22 8.85
CA GLU A 334 -10.86 1.34 8.73
C GLU A 334 -11.71 1.15 7.46
N ALA A 335 -13.03 1.23 7.61
CA ALA A 335 -13.98 1.19 6.50
C ALA A 335 -14.49 2.61 6.24
N GLU A 336 -14.08 3.18 5.10
CA GLU A 336 -14.22 4.61 4.84
C GLU A 336 -15.66 5.02 4.53
N ALA A 337 -16.35 4.23 3.70
CA ALA A 337 -17.72 4.51 3.32
C ALA A 337 -18.47 3.24 2.85
N TYR A 338 -19.78 3.36 2.70
CA TYR A 338 -20.64 2.35 2.08
C TYR A 338 -21.63 2.95 1.09
N THR A 339 -22.18 2.09 0.23
CA THR A 339 -23.33 2.39 -0.61
C THR A 339 -24.34 1.24 -0.53
N PRO A 340 -25.63 1.50 -0.28
CA PRO A 340 -26.64 0.44 -0.24
C PRO A 340 -26.85 -0.23 -1.60
N ASN A 341 -26.55 0.50 -2.70
CA ASN A 341 -26.72 0.03 -4.07
C ASN A 341 -25.38 0.06 -4.82
N PRO A 342 -24.49 -0.90 -4.56
CA PRO A 342 -23.19 -0.97 -5.23
C PRO A 342 -23.28 -1.13 -6.77
N ASP A 343 -24.27 -1.90 -7.23
CA ASP A 343 -24.44 -2.30 -8.63
C ASP A 343 -25.26 -1.33 -9.47
N ALA A 344 -25.99 -0.40 -8.86
CA ALA A 344 -26.85 0.56 -9.57
C ALA A 344 -26.07 1.56 -10.43
N GLY A 345 -24.74 1.42 -10.54
CA GLY A 345 -23.84 2.32 -11.22
C GLY A 345 -23.87 3.68 -10.55
N VAL A 346 -22.79 4.07 -9.86
CA VAL A 346 -22.63 5.40 -9.24
C VAL A 346 -22.66 6.56 -10.29
N LEU A 347 -22.97 6.26 -11.55
CA LEU A 347 -23.13 7.19 -12.66
C LEU A 347 -24.58 7.53 -13.03
N GLY A 348 -25.60 6.95 -12.39
CA GLY A 348 -27.00 7.34 -12.61
C GLY A 348 -27.36 8.74 -12.08
N PRO A 349 -28.18 9.56 -12.78
CA PRO A 349 -28.57 10.91 -12.34
C PRO A 349 -29.62 10.97 -11.19
N ARG A 350 -29.94 9.86 -10.52
CA ARG A 350 -31.03 9.81 -9.54
C ARG A 350 -30.52 9.54 -8.12
N ALA A 351 -30.00 10.59 -7.50
CA ALA A 351 -29.94 10.69 -6.03
C ALA A 351 -30.55 12.05 -5.63
N LYS A 352 -31.85 12.21 -5.89
CA LYS A 352 -32.67 13.31 -5.34
C LYS A 352 -33.84 12.69 -4.57
N ARG A 353 -33.58 12.32 -3.32
CA ARG A 353 -34.53 12.22 -2.19
C ARG A 353 -33.94 11.28 -1.13
N LEU A 354 -33.41 11.88 -0.07
CA LEU A 354 -33.40 11.39 1.32
C LEU A 354 -32.51 12.32 2.15
N LEU A 355 -32.86 13.60 2.18
CA LEU A 355 -32.30 14.58 3.11
C LEU A 355 -33.47 15.39 3.67
N LYS A 356 -34.10 14.82 4.68
CA LYS A 356 -34.80 15.57 5.73
C LYS A 356 -34.31 14.97 7.04
N SER A 357 -33.93 15.86 7.97
CA SER A 357 -33.30 15.59 9.29
C SER A 357 -31.78 15.32 9.16
N ALA A 358 -30.84 16.08 9.74
CA ALA A 358 -30.88 16.91 10.94
C ALA A 358 -29.97 18.14 10.79
N ASN A 359 -30.53 19.33 10.97
CA ASN A 359 -29.76 20.52 11.31
C ASN A 359 -29.92 20.74 12.82
N ALA A 360 -28.93 20.31 13.59
CA ALA A 360 -28.66 20.85 14.91
C ALA A 360 -27.19 21.27 14.89
N LEU A 361 -26.95 22.55 14.62
CA LEU A 361 -25.65 23.17 14.89
C LEU A 361 -25.51 23.26 16.40
N THR A 362 -24.66 22.42 16.98
CA THR A 362 -24.18 22.55 18.35
C THR A 362 -22.96 23.47 18.36
N THR A 363 -23.09 24.62 19.01
CA THR A 363 -22.00 25.51 19.39
C THR A 363 -21.07 24.80 20.39
N THR A 364 -19.77 24.77 20.11
CA THR A 364 -18.72 24.14 20.91
C THR A 364 -18.33 24.98 22.13
N PRO A 365 -18.55 24.52 23.38
CA PRO A 365 -17.84 25.03 24.56
C PRO A 365 -16.52 24.27 24.74
N THR A 366 -15.56 24.93 25.38
CA THR A 366 -14.21 24.44 25.70
C THR A 366 -14.24 23.12 26.49
N PRO A 367 -13.41 22.11 26.16
CA PRO A 367 -13.53 20.78 26.76
C PRO A 367 -13.02 20.73 28.22
N PRO A 368 -13.84 20.28 29.19
CA PRO A 368 -13.37 19.84 30.51
C PRO A 368 -12.56 18.53 30.40
N PRO A 369 -11.84 18.10 31.46
CA PRO A 369 -11.05 16.86 31.45
C PRO A 369 -11.89 15.65 30.97
N SER A 370 -11.34 14.93 29.99
CA SER A 370 -12.05 13.89 29.24
C SER A 370 -12.69 12.86 30.17
N PRO A 371 -14.03 12.74 30.20
CA PRO A 371 -14.69 11.65 30.91
C PRO A 371 -14.26 10.30 30.30
N ALA A 372 -14.42 9.21 31.07
CA ALA A 372 -14.19 7.87 30.55
C ALA A 372 -15.02 7.66 29.26
N PRO A 373 -14.46 6.98 28.24
CA PRO A 373 -15.11 6.81 26.95
C PRO A 373 -16.48 6.15 27.12
N LYS A 374 -17.52 6.78 26.58
CA LYS A 374 -18.89 6.26 26.66
C LYS A 374 -19.13 5.22 25.57
N LEU A 375 -19.97 4.24 25.87
CA LEU A 375 -20.38 3.19 24.95
C LEU A 375 -21.84 3.42 24.54
N PHE A 376 -22.09 3.50 23.23
CA PHE A 376 -23.40 3.71 22.62
C PHE A 376 -23.77 2.51 21.75
N VAL A 377 -24.92 1.89 22.03
CA VAL A 377 -25.48 0.82 21.17
C VAL A 377 -26.41 1.46 20.15
N THR A 378 -26.10 1.28 18.87
CA THR A 378 -26.92 1.77 17.77
C THR A 378 -27.95 0.71 17.38
N PRO A 379 -29.21 1.07 17.08
CA PRO A 379 -30.29 0.10 16.83
C PRO A 379 -30.25 -0.57 15.44
N ASN A 380 -29.16 -0.43 14.69
CA ASN A 380 -29.08 -0.87 13.29
C ASN A 380 -28.19 -2.09 13.13
N ASP A 381 -28.50 -2.91 12.13
CA ASP A 381 -27.64 -4.02 11.73
C ASP A 381 -26.29 -3.52 11.20
N PRO A 382 -25.21 -4.29 11.37
CA PRO A 382 -23.92 -3.97 10.76
C PRO A 382 -24.05 -3.90 9.23
N ILE A 383 -23.51 -2.83 8.63
CA ILE A 383 -23.51 -2.69 7.17
C ILE A 383 -22.76 -3.89 6.52
N PRO A 384 -23.33 -4.62 5.56
CA PRO A 384 -22.68 -5.76 4.93
C PRO A 384 -21.34 -5.41 4.26
N GLN A 385 -20.39 -6.34 4.29
CA GLN A 385 -19.08 -6.15 3.66
C GLN A 385 -19.18 -5.86 2.15
N SER A 386 -20.20 -6.45 1.49
CA SER A 386 -20.52 -6.25 0.08
C SER A 386 -21.01 -4.84 -0.28
N GLN A 387 -21.33 -4.00 0.71
CA GLN A 387 -21.73 -2.62 0.49
C GLN A 387 -20.60 -1.62 0.69
N LEU A 388 -19.43 -2.08 1.17
CA LEU A 388 -18.31 -1.19 1.44
C LEU A 388 -17.68 -0.65 0.16
N ILE A 389 -17.17 0.57 0.27
CA ILE A 389 -16.39 1.20 -0.78
C ILE A 389 -15.10 1.78 -0.20
N MET A 390 -14.07 1.83 -1.04
CA MET A 390 -12.81 2.50 -0.73
C MET A 390 -12.73 3.80 -1.53
N LEU A 391 -12.40 4.91 -0.89
CA LEU A 391 -12.22 6.21 -1.50
C LEU A 391 -10.72 6.49 -1.69
N ARG A 392 -10.36 7.03 -2.85
CA ARG A 392 -8.96 7.43 -3.12
C ARG A 392 -8.91 8.57 -4.10
N THR A 393 -7.77 9.23 -4.19
CA THR A 393 -7.48 10.18 -5.25
C THR A 393 -6.34 9.73 -6.14
N ALA A 394 -6.31 10.24 -7.37
CA ALA A 394 -5.19 10.06 -8.30
C ALA A 394 -5.04 11.27 -9.21
N LEU A 395 -3.80 11.61 -9.56
CA LEU A 395 -3.51 12.69 -10.50
C LEU A 395 -4.05 12.37 -11.89
N SER A 396 -4.60 13.39 -12.56
CA SER A 396 -5.01 13.28 -13.96
C SER A 396 -3.81 12.89 -14.83
N GLY A 397 -4.01 11.89 -15.69
CA GLY A 397 -2.95 11.33 -16.54
C GLY A 397 -2.02 10.32 -15.84
N ALA A 398 -2.07 10.17 -14.51
CA ALA A 398 -1.31 9.13 -13.83
C ALA A 398 -1.84 7.74 -14.22
N LYS A 399 -0.91 6.80 -14.42
CA LYS A 399 -1.20 5.37 -14.60
C LYS A 399 -0.81 4.61 -13.33
N PRO A 400 -1.57 4.77 -12.22
CA PRO A 400 -1.28 4.01 -11.01
C PRO A 400 -1.39 2.51 -11.32
N ASP A 401 -0.67 1.68 -10.57
CA ASP A 401 -0.78 0.23 -10.65
C ASP A 401 -2.11 -0.27 -10.09
N ARG A 402 -3.19 -0.04 -10.84
CA ARG A 402 -4.56 -0.36 -10.45
C ARG A 402 -4.77 -1.85 -10.19
N ARG A 403 -3.96 -2.73 -10.79
CA ARG A 403 -4.12 -4.18 -10.65
C ARG A 403 -3.78 -4.59 -9.23
N SER A 404 -2.61 -4.17 -8.76
CA SER A 404 -2.13 -4.49 -7.43
C SER A 404 -3.00 -3.82 -6.35
N PHE A 405 -3.54 -2.61 -6.57
CA PHE A 405 -4.50 -2.03 -5.61
C PHE A 405 -5.82 -2.81 -5.51
N LYS A 406 -6.41 -3.18 -6.64
CA LYS A 406 -7.65 -3.97 -6.65
C LYS A 406 -7.45 -5.32 -5.96
N ALA A 407 -6.27 -5.91 -6.12
CA ALA A 407 -5.87 -7.11 -5.39
C ALA A 407 -6.09 -7.02 -3.89
N MET A 408 -5.54 -5.95 -3.30
CA MET A 408 -5.52 -5.78 -1.86
C MET A 408 -6.93 -5.68 -1.31
N TYR A 409 -7.77 -4.90 -1.99
CA TYR A 409 -9.15 -4.72 -1.59
C TYR A 409 -10.01 -5.96 -1.85
N ALA A 410 -9.66 -6.78 -2.85
CA ALA A 410 -10.26 -8.10 -3.04
C ALA A 410 -9.94 -9.03 -1.86
N LEU A 411 -8.73 -8.98 -1.31
CA LEU A 411 -8.35 -9.80 -0.15
C LEU A 411 -9.20 -9.51 1.09
N VAL A 412 -9.71 -8.29 1.21
CA VAL A 412 -10.60 -7.86 2.30
C VAL A 412 -12.06 -7.66 1.88
N HIS A 413 -12.46 -8.23 0.74
CA HIS A 413 -13.85 -8.20 0.26
C HIS A 413 -14.46 -6.80 0.14
N ILE A 414 -13.67 -5.78 -0.21
CA ILE A 414 -14.20 -4.46 -0.57
C ILE A 414 -14.49 -4.46 -2.07
N PRO A 415 -15.76 -4.44 -2.50
CA PRO A 415 -16.12 -4.68 -3.89
C PRO A 415 -15.94 -3.48 -4.81
N TYR A 416 -15.84 -2.24 -4.28
CA TYR A 416 -15.65 -1.06 -5.13
C TYR A 416 -14.61 -0.10 -4.59
N ILE A 417 -13.94 0.53 -5.54
CA ILE A 417 -13.04 1.64 -5.30
C ILE A 417 -13.55 2.85 -6.08
N ILE A 418 -13.74 3.98 -5.42
CA ILE A 418 -14.06 5.26 -6.04
C ILE A 418 -12.80 6.12 -6.06
N GLU A 419 -12.33 6.42 -7.27
CA GLU A 419 -11.11 7.20 -7.50
C GLU A 419 -11.45 8.61 -7.98
N GLY A 420 -11.19 9.61 -7.15
CA GLY A 420 -11.24 11.03 -7.50
C GLY A 420 -10.03 11.44 -8.34
N ILE A 421 -10.28 11.86 -9.58
CA ILE A 421 -9.25 12.31 -10.51
C ILE A 421 -8.96 13.79 -10.26
N LEU A 422 -7.74 14.05 -9.78
CA LEU A 422 -7.24 15.37 -9.43
C LEU A 422 -6.69 16.10 -10.65
N GLN A 423 -7.14 17.33 -10.82
CA GLN A 423 -6.54 18.31 -11.72
C GLN A 423 -5.86 19.39 -10.89
N ILE A 424 -4.54 19.52 -11.06
CA ILE A 424 -3.74 20.58 -10.42
C ILE A 424 -3.76 21.81 -11.32
N HIS A 425 -4.09 22.96 -10.77
CA HIS A 425 -4.11 24.25 -11.47
C HIS A 425 -2.82 25.06 -11.21
N LYS A 426 -2.61 26.11 -12.02
CA LYS A 426 -1.37 26.93 -12.02
C LYS A 426 -1.01 27.56 -10.66
N ARG A 427 -1.96 27.69 -9.73
CA ARG A 427 -1.79 28.31 -8.40
C ARG A 427 -1.74 27.31 -7.24
N LYS A 428 -1.37 26.04 -7.50
CA LYS A 428 -1.33 24.93 -6.51
C LYS A 428 -2.70 24.46 -6.00
N SER A 429 -3.80 25.12 -6.36
CA SER A 429 -5.14 24.59 -6.10
C SER A 429 -5.39 23.31 -6.87
N ALA A 430 -6.00 22.32 -6.22
CA ALA A 430 -6.43 21.08 -6.85
C ALA A 430 -7.96 20.98 -6.87
N THR A 431 -8.50 20.36 -7.91
CA THR A 431 -9.93 20.05 -7.99
C THR A 431 -10.12 18.61 -8.40
N ILE A 432 -11.04 17.89 -7.77
CA ILE A 432 -11.49 16.59 -8.24
C ILE A 432 -12.54 16.84 -9.31
N VAL A 433 -12.15 16.60 -10.56
CA VAL A 433 -12.98 16.89 -11.73
C VAL A 433 -13.81 15.69 -12.18
N ARG A 434 -13.44 14.49 -11.73
CA ARG A 434 -14.12 13.25 -12.11
C ARG A 434 -13.99 12.20 -11.03
N LEU A 435 -15.06 11.45 -10.82
CA LEU A 435 -15.05 10.23 -10.01
C LEU A 435 -15.05 9.03 -10.95
N LYS A 436 -14.14 8.09 -10.70
CA LYS A 436 -14.05 6.83 -11.42
C LYS A 436 -14.34 5.70 -10.45
N GLN A 437 -15.51 5.07 -10.59
CA GLN A 437 -15.79 3.81 -9.91
C GLN A 437 -15.05 2.68 -10.61
N SER A 438 -14.49 1.77 -9.82
CA SER A 438 -13.82 0.56 -10.29
C SER A 438 -14.27 -0.61 -9.44
N GLY A 439 -14.98 -1.56 -10.06
CA GLY A 439 -15.26 -2.85 -9.43
C GLY A 439 -13.98 -3.61 -9.13
N VAL A 440 -13.97 -4.23 -7.96
CA VAL A 440 -13.01 -5.21 -7.47
C VAL A 440 -13.72 -6.55 -7.63
N ARG A 441 -13.54 -7.20 -8.78
CA ARG A 441 -14.17 -8.52 -9.00
C ARG A 441 -13.57 -9.51 -8.00
N LEU A 442 -14.44 -10.04 -7.15
CA LEU A 442 -14.14 -10.99 -6.08
C LEU A 442 -14.08 -12.45 -6.56
N GLU A 443 -14.30 -12.69 -7.86
CA GLU A 443 -14.27 -14.03 -8.41
C GLU A 443 -12.95 -14.71 -8.03
N SER A 444 -13.04 -15.78 -7.24
CA SER A 444 -11.91 -16.59 -6.79
C SER A 444 -11.15 -17.26 -7.96
N SER A 445 -11.74 -17.24 -9.16
CA SER A 445 -11.20 -17.64 -10.45
C SER A 445 -10.73 -16.47 -11.33
N GLY A 446 -10.87 -15.23 -10.87
CA GLY A 446 -10.51 -14.05 -11.63
C GLY A 446 -9.03 -14.07 -12.03
N PRO A 447 -8.68 -13.58 -13.23
CA PRO A 447 -7.31 -13.67 -13.77
C PRO A 447 -6.26 -13.06 -12.84
N PHE A 448 -6.66 -12.11 -12.00
CA PHE A 448 -5.81 -11.53 -10.98
C PHE A 448 -5.47 -12.52 -9.84
N PHE A 449 -6.49 -13.13 -9.22
CA PHE A 449 -6.25 -14.05 -8.09
C PHE A 449 -5.43 -15.25 -8.54
N THR A 450 -5.69 -15.73 -9.76
CA THR A 450 -4.87 -16.75 -10.43
C THR A 450 -3.43 -16.26 -10.65
N GLN A 451 -3.23 -15.03 -11.12
CA GLN A 451 -1.90 -14.46 -11.34
C GLN A 451 -1.12 -14.23 -10.04
N LYS A 452 -1.79 -13.89 -8.94
CA LYS A 452 -1.16 -13.53 -7.65
C LYS A 452 -1.28 -14.59 -6.56
N ARG A 453 -1.73 -15.78 -6.93
CA ARG A 453 -1.96 -16.89 -6.00
C ARG A 453 -0.69 -17.28 -5.26
N GLU A 454 0.43 -17.36 -5.96
CA GLU A 454 1.71 -17.76 -5.37
C GLU A 454 2.25 -16.69 -4.44
N GLU A 455 2.12 -15.40 -4.77
CA GLU A 455 2.50 -14.31 -3.86
C GLU A 455 1.61 -14.27 -2.60
N ILE A 456 0.31 -14.55 -2.73
CA ILE A 456 -0.59 -14.68 -1.56
C ILE A 456 -0.15 -15.85 -0.68
N LYS A 457 0.17 -17.01 -1.27
CA LYS A 457 0.72 -18.16 -0.52
C LYS A 457 2.06 -17.83 0.15
N GLN A 458 2.90 -17.04 -0.51
CA GLN A 458 4.19 -16.62 0.03
C GLN A 458 3.98 -15.67 1.22
N VAL A 459 3.02 -14.72 1.16
CA VAL A 459 2.64 -13.92 2.33
C VAL A 459 2.12 -14.80 3.46
N GLN A 460 1.31 -15.82 3.18
CA GLN A 460 0.86 -16.76 4.23
C GLN A 460 2.03 -17.54 4.86
N GLY A 461 2.99 -17.97 4.04
CA GLY A 461 4.23 -18.59 4.52
C GLY A 461 5.02 -17.64 5.43
N LEU A 462 5.20 -16.40 5.00
CA LEU A 462 5.87 -15.36 5.78
C LEU A 462 5.17 -15.10 7.12
N LEU A 463 3.85 -14.96 7.10
CA LEU A 463 3.06 -14.72 8.30
C LEU A 463 3.18 -15.88 9.31
N THR A 464 3.24 -17.12 8.82
CA THR A 464 3.47 -18.31 9.65
C THR A 464 4.88 -18.33 10.22
N GLU A 465 5.88 -17.98 9.42
CA GLU A 465 7.29 -17.91 9.85
C GLU A 465 7.50 -16.81 10.90
N LEU A 466 6.87 -15.63 10.72
CA LEU A 466 6.86 -14.56 11.71
C LEU A 466 6.26 -15.03 13.04
N GLN A 467 5.11 -15.73 13.00
CA GLN A 467 4.50 -16.30 14.20
C GLN A 467 5.44 -17.27 14.93
N GLN A 468 6.10 -18.16 14.20
CA GLN A 468 7.08 -19.09 14.78
C GLN A 468 8.30 -18.37 15.36
N VAL A 469 8.81 -17.34 14.69
CA VAL A 469 9.93 -16.51 15.19
C VAL A 469 9.53 -15.81 16.48
N VAL A 470 8.36 -15.18 16.53
CA VAL A 470 7.88 -14.45 17.72
C VAL A 470 7.63 -15.41 18.89
N LYS A 471 7.08 -16.61 18.64
CA LYS A 471 6.93 -17.65 19.67
C LYS A 471 8.25 -18.14 20.27
N ARG A 472 9.34 -18.09 19.51
CA ARG A 472 10.69 -18.41 20.00
C ARG A 472 11.31 -17.26 20.80
N GLY A 473 10.81 -16.03 20.62
CA GLY A 473 11.19 -14.89 21.44
C GLY A 473 10.63 -15.04 22.85
N GLY A 474 11.42 -14.72 23.88
CA GLY A 474 11.06 -15.00 25.27
C GLY A 474 9.95 -14.09 25.82
N LYS A 475 9.78 -12.90 25.22
CA LYS A 475 8.88 -11.85 25.73
C LYS A 475 7.51 -11.80 25.05
N GLY A 476 7.28 -12.58 24.00
CA GLY A 476 6.05 -12.52 23.19
C GLY A 476 5.84 -11.22 22.43
N THR A 477 6.69 -10.20 22.60
CA THR A 477 6.59 -8.91 21.90
C THR A 477 7.86 -8.66 21.11
N CYS A 478 7.71 -8.29 19.83
CA CYS A 478 8.80 -8.18 18.88
C CYS A 478 8.61 -6.99 17.94
N VAL A 479 9.70 -6.60 17.28
CA VAL A 479 9.72 -5.62 16.20
C VAL A 479 10.28 -6.26 14.95
N GLY A 480 9.56 -6.17 13.83
CA GLY A 480 10.08 -6.51 12.50
C GLY A 480 10.61 -5.26 11.82
N ILE A 481 11.86 -5.28 11.35
CA ILE A 481 12.52 -4.18 10.65
C ILE A 481 12.84 -4.63 9.23
N LEU A 482 12.37 -3.89 8.23
CA LEU A 482 12.61 -4.21 6.83
C LEU A 482 13.89 -3.55 6.32
N SER A 483 14.91 -4.35 6.08
CA SER A 483 16.12 -3.90 5.40
C SER A 483 16.07 -4.27 3.92
N SER A 484 16.42 -3.32 3.05
CA SER A 484 16.69 -3.62 1.64
C SER A 484 18.19 -3.68 1.45
N ILE A 485 18.66 -4.85 1.05
CA ILE A 485 20.07 -5.09 0.77
C ILE A 485 20.37 -4.61 -0.65
N ARG A 486 21.60 -4.12 -0.85
CA ARG A 486 22.13 -3.84 -2.19
C ARG A 486 21.93 -5.06 -3.08
N GLY A 487 21.13 -4.93 -4.13
CA GLY A 487 20.75 -6.04 -5.01
C GLY A 487 19.23 -6.25 -5.11
N GLY A 488 18.43 -5.57 -4.29
CA GLY A 488 16.97 -5.65 -4.33
C GLY A 488 16.39 -6.79 -3.48
N GLU A 489 17.24 -7.52 -2.76
CA GLU A 489 16.79 -8.45 -1.75
C GLU A 489 16.26 -7.69 -0.53
N THR A 490 15.14 -8.15 -0.01
CA THR A 490 14.52 -7.59 1.20
C THR A 490 14.60 -8.63 2.30
N LYS A 491 15.09 -8.22 3.47
CA LYS A 491 15.10 -9.03 4.69
C LYS A 491 14.25 -8.36 5.76
N ILE A 492 13.66 -9.19 6.61
CA ILE A 492 13.00 -8.74 7.84
C ILE A 492 13.89 -9.18 9.00
N HIS A 493 14.45 -8.22 9.72
CA HIS A 493 15.14 -8.46 10.97
C HIS A 493 14.11 -8.40 12.09
N VAL A 494 13.96 -9.49 12.82
CA VAL A 494 13.03 -9.59 13.95
C VAL A 494 13.82 -9.47 15.24
N HIS A 495 13.41 -8.53 16.08
CA HIS A 495 14.05 -8.21 17.35
C HIS A 495 13.05 -8.31 18.50
N GLU A 496 13.52 -8.64 19.70
CA GLU A 496 12.71 -8.51 20.92
C GLU A 496 12.49 -7.03 21.22
N ALA A 497 11.23 -6.66 21.48
CA ALA A 497 10.89 -5.30 21.85
C ALA A 497 11.25 -5.03 23.32
N GLU A 498 11.71 -3.81 23.61
CA GLU A 498 11.69 -3.30 24.98
C GLU A 498 10.32 -2.67 25.25
N THR A 499 9.67 -3.07 26.35
CA THR A 499 8.32 -2.61 26.71
C THR A 499 8.32 -1.74 27.96
N LYS A 500 9.43 -1.70 28.72
CA LYS A 500 9.54 -0.88 29.93
C LYS A 500 9.62 0.60 29.57
N ARG A 501 8.56 1.34 29.92
CA ARG A 501 8.45 2.78 29.65
C ARG A 501 9.67 3.59 30.09
N GLY A 502 10.18 3.36 31.31
CA GLY A 502 11.37 4.05 31.79
C GLY A 502 12.64 3.80 30.97
N VAL A 503 12.79 2.60 30.38
CA VAL A 503 13.93 2.28 29.50
C VAL A 503 13.75 2.96 28.14
N LEU A 504 12.53 2.94 27.60
CA LEU A 504 12.20 3.60 26.34
C LEU A 504 12.36 5.13 26.44
N ASP A 505 11.99 5.71 27.58
CA ASP A 505 12.17 7.14 27.88
C ASP A 505 13.66 7.50 27.98
N GLN A 506 14.46 6.72 28.71
CA GLN A 506 15.92 6.93 28.82
C GLN A 506 16.66 6.80 27.48
N ARG A 507 16.16 5.95 26.57
CA ARG A 507 16.72 5.77 25.22
C ARG A 507 16.19 6.78 24.21
N GLU A 508 15.34 7.72 24.64
CA GLU A 508 14.71 8.74 23.80
C GLU A 508 13.96 8.17 22.59
N VAL A 509 13.40 6.96 22.72
CA VAL A 509 12.65 6.33 21.63
C VAL A 509 11.40 7.16 21.37
N PRO A 510 11.17 7.66 20.13
CA PRO A 510 9.96 8.42 19.80
C PRO A 510 8.68 7.62 20.06
N ALA A 511 7.62 8.27 20.54
CA ALA A 511 6.37 7.61 20.93
C ALA A 511 5.79 6.71 19.82
N ALA A 512 5.87 7.16 18.56
CA ALA A 512 5.41 6.41 17.38
C ALA A 512 6.13 5.08 17.13
N PHE A 513 7.30 4.87 17.75
CA PHE A 513 8.13 3.67 17.61
C PHE A 513 8.17 2.82 18.88
N ARG A 514 7.45 3.23 19.92
CA ARG A 514 7.40 2.48 21.18
C ARG A 514 6.44 1.31 21.02
N VAL A 515 6.90 0.16 21.47
CA VAL A 515 6.08 -1.04 21.53
C VAL A 515 5.66 -1.22 22.97
N TYR A 516 4.38 -1.02 23.25
CA TYR A 516 3.83 -1.23 24.57
C TYR A 516 3.25 -2.64 24.67
N ASP A 517 3.28 -3.21 25.87
CA ASP A 517 2.49 -4.39 26.13
C ASP A 517 1.01 -4.08 25.84
N ILE A 518 0.30 -5.00 25.18
CA ILE A 518 -1.14 -4.87 24.96
C ILE A 518 -1.86 -4.75 26.32
N GLY A 519 -1.29 -5.36 27.37
CA GLY A 519 -1.74 -5.18 28.76
C GLY A 519 -3.20 -5.60 28.94
N LEU A 520 -3.60 -6.70 28.30
CA LEU A 520 -4.92 -7.28 28.52
C LEU A 520 -4.91 -7.99 29.87
N GLY A 521 -5.89 -7.70 30.72
CA GLY A 521 -6.08 -8.45 31.96
C GLY A 521 -6.41 -9.91 31.68
N GLU A 522 -6.03 -10.80 32.59
CA GLU A 522 -6.25 -12.25 32.46
C GLU A 522 -7.73 -12.58 32.23
N GLU A 523 -8.66 -11.86 32.85
CA GLU A 523 -10.11 -12.01 32.63
C GLU A 523 -10.51 -11.76 31.17
N VAL A 524 -9.92 -10.74 30.55
CA VAL A 524 -10.17 -10.41 29.13
C VAL A 524 -9.58 -11.50 28.25
N ILE A 525 -8.37 -11.97 28.56
CA ILE A 525 -7.73 -13.07 27.84
C ILE A 525 -8.60 -14.32 27.92
N GLN A 526 -9.04 -14.74 29.12
CA GLN A 526 -9.89 -15.91 29.30
C GLN A 526 -11.22 -15.79 28.55
N ARG A 527 -11.85 -14.62 28.56
CA ARG A 527 -13.11 -14.39 27.86
C ARG A 527 -13.01 -14.57 26.34
N PHE A 528 -11.92 -14.09 25.73
CA PHE A 528 -11.79 -14.00 24.27
C PHE A 528 -10.88 -15.06 23.63
N TRP A 529 -10.01 -15.68 24.43
CA TRP A 529 -9.13 -16.78 24.02
C TRP A 529 -9.48 -18.12 24.70
N GLY A 530 -10.46 -18.13 25.59
CA GLY A 530 -10.76 -19.28 26.45
C GLY A 530 -9.77 -19.41 27.60
N SER A 531 -10.12 -20.23 28.58
CA SER A 531 -9.15 -20.72 29.55
C SER A 531 -8.12 -21.58 28.84
N GLU A 532 -6.85 -21.53 29.26
CA GLU A 532 -5.95 -22.66 29.04
C GLU A 532 -6.56 -23.84 29.80
N GLU A 533 -7.45 -24.59 29.16
CA GLU A 533 -7.66 -25.96 29.58
C GLU A 533 -6.27 -26.59 29.54
N LYS A 534 -5.73 -26.90 30.73
CA LYS A 534 -4.54 -27.73 30.88
C LYS A 534 -4.79 -28.91 29.96
N ALA A 535 -4.05 -28.97 28.85
CA ALA A 535 -4.15 -30.09 27.92
C ALA A 535 -4.13 -31.35 28.80
N PRO A 536 -5.13 -32.25 28.69
CA PRO A 536 -5.18 -33.41 29.56
C PRO A 536 -3.81 -34.05 29.50
N HIS A 537 -3.15 -34.16 30.65
CA HIS A 537 -1.88 -34.85 30.74
C HIS A 537 -2.13 -36.19 30.07
N LYS A 538 -1.51 -36.39 28.89
CA LYS A 538 -1.47 -37.71 28.28
C LYS A 538 -0.54 -38.50 29.19
N ASP A 539 -1.13 -39.20 30.13
CA ASP A 539 -0.48 -40.26 30.91
C ASP A 539 0.08 -41.34 29.98
#